data_AF-A0A7X9ATX6-F1
#
_entry.id   AF-A0A7X9ATX6-F1
#
_cell.length_a   1.000
_cell.length_b   1.000
_cell.length_c   1.000
_cell.angle_alpha   90.00
_cell.angle_beta   90.00
_cell.angle_gamma   90.00
#
_symmetry.space_group_name_H-M   'P 1'
#
loop_
_entity.id
_entity.type
_entity.pdbx_description
1 polymer ?
#
loop_
_entity_poly.entity_id
_entity_poly.type
_entity_poly.pdbx_seq_one_letter_code
_entity_poly.pdbx_strand_id
1 'polypeptide(L)'
;MMPSRKHLFLALSLAAAVFGLNLRAEVKLPAVFADHMVLQREQPIPVWGWAKPAEKITVSLSTAPTAVTAETTADQNGSWLV
;
A
#
# COMPACT_ATOMS: atom_id res chain seq x y z
N MET A 1 -40.74 15.67 23.15
CA MET A 1 -40.91 15.57 21.68
C MET A 1 -39.95 14.49 21.18
N MET A 2 -40.42 13.25 20.94
CA MET A 2 -39.53 12.16 20.46
C MET A 2 -39.23 12.36 18.96
N PRO A 3 -37.95 12.27 18.53
CA PRO A 3 -37.62 12.36 17.12
C PRO A 3 -38.22 11.18 16.35
N SER A 4 -38.84 11.44 15.19
CA SER A 4 -39.45 10.39 14.37
C SER A 4 -38.39 9.41 13.85
N ARG A 5 -38.75 8.13 13.70
CA ARG A 5 -37.88 7.05 13.20
C ARG A 5 -37.07 7.43 11.96
N LYS A 6 -37.61 8.29 11.09
CA LYS A 6 -36.97 8.76 9.85
C LYS A 6 -35.75 9.65 10.10
N HIS A 7 -35.83 10.52 11.12
CA HIS A 7 -34.71 11.37 11.53
C HIS A 7 -33.63 10.57 12.25
N LEU A 8 -34.03 9.51 12.95
CA LEU A 8 -33.09 8.56 13.56
C LEU A 8 -32.28 7.80 12.50
N PHE A 9 -32.92 7.33 11.43
CA PHE A 9 -32.21 6.70 10.30
C PHE A 9 -31.27 7.67 9.57
N LEU A 10 -31.71 8.91 9.35
CA LEU A 10 -30.90 9.93 8.67
C LEU A 10 -29.67 10.35 9.50
N ALA A 11 -29.85 10.48 10.82
CA ALA A 11 -28.76 10.77 11.75
C ALA A 11 -27.74 9.61 11.81
N LEU A 12 -28.20 8.36 11.72
CA LEU A 12 -27.34 7.18 11.74
C LEU A 12 -26.48 7.06 10.46
N SER A 13 -27.05 7.34 9.28
CA SER A 13 -26.28 7.37 8.03
C SER A 13 -25.26 8.51 8.00
N LEU A 14 -25.61 9.67 8.56
CA LEU A 14 -24.71 10.82 8.61
C LEU A 14 -23.54 10.57 9.59
N ALA A 15 -23.81 9.92 10.73
CA ALA A 15 -22.78 9.50 11.68
C ALA A 15 -21.80 8.48 11.06
N ALA A 16 -22.30 7.53 10.27
CA ALA A 16 -21.45 6.54 9.59
C ALA A 16 -20.54 7.17 8.52
N ALA A 17 -20.97 8.25 7.86
CA ALA A 17 -20.16 8.97 6.87
C ALA A 17 -19.04 9.82 7.50
N VAL A 18 -19.23 10.29 8.74
CA VAL A 18 -18.21 11.05 9.49
C VAL A 18 -17.10 10.13 10.04
N PHE A 19 -17.43 8.86 10.31
CA PHE A 19 -16.44 7.80 10.58
C PHE A 19 -15.87 7.24 9.27
N GLY A 20 -15.14 8.09 8.54
CA GLY A 20 -14.44 7.67 7.32
C GLY A 20 -13.54 6.45 7.57
N LEU A 21 -13.80 5.37 6.85
CA LEU A 21 -12.96 4.18 6.84
C LEU A 21 -11.56 4.58 6.33
N ASN A 22 -10.60 4.66 7.25
CA ASN A 22 -9.19 4.86 6.91
C ASN A 22 -8.64 3.56 6.31
N LEU A 23 -8.91 3.30 5.04
CA LEU A 23 -8.34 2.18 4.30
C LEU A 23 -6.87 2.48 3.99
N ARG A 24 -5.96 2.18 4.92
CA ARG A 24 -4.51 2.21 4.65
C ARG A 24 -4.20 1.32 3.44
N ALA A 25 -3.64 1.92 2.40
CA ALA A 25 -2.97 1.18 1.33
C ALA A 25 -1.55 0.91 1.83
N GLU A 26 -1.25 -0.33 2.16
CA GLU A 26 0.04 -0.73 2.71
C GLU A 26 0.69 -1.68 1.72
N VAL A 27 1.84 -1.26 1.19
CA VAL A 27 2.74 -2.12 0.43
C VAL A 27 3.38 -3.10 1.39
N LYS A 28 3.33 -4.39 1.07
CA LYS A 28 3.92 -5.48 1.84
C LYS A 28 5.08 -6.10 1.07
N LEU A 29 6.18 -6.30 1.78
CA LEU A 29 7.39 -6.91 1.24
C LEU A 29 7.62 -8.30 1.84
N PRO A 30 8.23 -9.23 1.08
CA PRO A 30 8.82 -10.45 1.62
C PRO A 30 9.80 -10.15 2.75
N ALA A 31 9.88 -11.04 3.74
CA ALA A 31 10.72 -10.88 4.92
C ALA A 31 12.23 -10.82 4.64
N VAL A 32 12.67 -11.18 3.43
CA VAL A 32 14.08 -11.07 3.00
C VAL A 32 14.52 -9.62 2.82
N PHE A 33 13.58 -8.71 2.54
CA PHE A 33 13.84 -7.28 2.48
C PHE A 33 13.75 -6.70 3.90
N ALA A 34 14.88 -6.78 4.60
CA ALA A 34 15.01 -6.34 5.99
C ALA A 34 16.37 -5.67 6.21
N ASP A 35 16.54 -5.07 7.38
CA ASP A 35 17.80 -4.47 7.79
C ASP A 35 18.94 -5.50 7.72
N HIS A 36 20.10 -5.04 7.27
CA HIS A 36 21.30 -5.87 7.08
C HIS A 36 21.18 -7.02 6.07
N MET A 37 20.17 -7.01 5.18
CA MET A 37 20.15 -7.95 4.06
C MET A 37 21.37 -7.79 3.14
N VAL A 38 21.75 -8.87 2.46
CA VAL A 38 22.87 -8.89 1.52
C VAL A 38 22.33 -9.07 0.10
N LEU A 39 22.81 -8.24 -0.82
CA LEU A 39 22.49 -8.33 -2.24
C LEU A 39 23.67 -8.93 -3.02
N GLN A 40 23.36 -9.78 -4.01
CA GLN A 40 24.38 -10.31 -4.90
C GLN A 40 24.81 -9.22 -5.89
N ARG A 41 26.12 -8.95 -5.92
CA ARG A 41 26.71 -7.97 -6.84
C ARG A 41 26.71 -8.50 -8.28
N GLU A 42 26.70 -7.58 -9.25
CA GLU A 42 26.80 -7.88 -10.69
C GLU A 42 25.67 -8.79 -11.21
N GLN A 43 24.52 -8.77 -10.54
CA GLN A 43 23.32 -9.48 -10.94
C GLN A 43 22.11 -8.54 -10.88
N PRO A 44 21.06 -8.79 -11.68
CA PRO A 44 19.78 -8.13 -11.49
C PRO A 44 19.26 -8.34 -10.06
N ILE A 45 18.68 -7.30 -9.47
CA ILE A 45 18.08 -7.34 -8.13
C ILE A 45 16.56 -7.25 -8.32
N PRO A 46 15.85 -8.39 -8.46
CA PRO A 46 14.40 -8.36 -8.53
C PRO A 46 13.84 -7.92 -7.18
N VAL A 47 12.94 -6.95 -7.19
CA VAL A 47 12.20 -6.54 -5.98
C VAL A 47 10.72 -6.81 -6.21
N TRP A 48 10.07 -7.46 -5.25
CA TRP A 48 8.68 -7.89 -5.39
C TRP A 48 7.93 -7.78 -4.08
N GLY A 49 6.61 -7.84 -4.17
CA GLY A 49 5.76 -7.84 -3.00
C GLY A 49 4.29 -7.85 -3.35
N TRP A 50 3.49 -7.36 -2.39
CA TRP A 50 2.05 -7.23 -2.51
C TRP A 50 1.61 -5.81 -2.21
N ALA A 51 0.57 -5.35 -2.87
CA ALA A 51 -0.07 -4.06 -2.64
C ALA A 51 -1.56 -4.19 -3.03
N LYS A 52 -2.34 -3.11 -2.93
CA LYS A 52 -3.69 -3.14 -3.49
C LYS A 52 -3.62 -3.29 -5.02
N PRO A 53 -4.57 -3.98 -5.66
CA PRO A 53 -4.63 -4.03 -7.11
C PRO A 53 -4.60 -2.64 -7.73
N ALA A 54 -3.83 -2.47 -8.81
CA ALA A 54 -3.60 -1.20 -9.51
C ALA A 54 -2.91 -0.09 -8.68
N GLU A 55 -2.36 -0.40 -7.51
CA GLU A 55 -1.53 0.54 -6.75
C GLU A 55 -0.21 0.80 -7.48
N LYS A 56 0.25 2.06 -7.50
CA LYS A 56 1.54 2.44 -8.05
C LYS A 56 2.62 2.26 -6.98
N ILE A 57 3.67 1.51 -7.31
CA ILE A 57 4.79 1.21 -6.42
C ILE A 57 6.05 1.87 -6.97
N THR A 58 6.80 2.50 -6.07
CA THR A 58 8.14 3.04 -6.35
C THR A 58 9.12 2.36 -5.41
N VAL A 59 10.18 1.78 -5.98
CA VAL A 59 11.29 1.16 -5.24
C VAL A 59 12.52 2.01 -5.45
N SER A 60 13.17 2.43 -4.36
CA SER A 60 14.44 3.16 -4.39
C SER A 60 15.51 2.37 -3.64
N LEU A 61 16.59 2.06 -4.35
CA LEU A 61 17.78 1.45 -3.79
C LEU A 61 18.89 2.51 -3.70
N SER A 62 19.25 2.89 -2.49
CA SER A 62 20.31 3.87 -2.24
C SER A 62 21.60 3.17 -1.84
N THR A 63 22.56 3.09 -2.76
CA THR A 63 23.94 2.68 -2.45
C THR A 63 24.83 3.89 -2.59
N ALA A 64 25.37 4.43 -1.50
CA ALA A 64 26.21 5.63 -1.57
C ALA A 64 27.31 5.48 -2.66
N PRO A 65 27.45 6.40 -3.62
CA PRO A 65 26.83 7.72 -3.76
C PRO A 65 25.60 7.79 -4.71
N THR A 66 25.11 6.67 -5.24
CA THR A 66 24.08 6.65 -6.30
C THR A 66 22.78 5.99 -5.81
N ALA A 67 21.66 6.67 -6.03
CA ALA A 67 20.33 6.10 -5.84
C ALA A 67 19.77 5.63 -7.19
N VAL A 68 19.21 4.43 -7.22
CA VAL A 68 18.48 3.88 -8.36
C VAL A 68 17.02 3.76 -7.98
N THR A 69 16.13 4.27 -8.82
CA THR A 69 14.68 4.21 -8.60
C THR A 69 14.01 3.51 -9.77
N ALA A 70 13.05 2.65 -9.46
CA ALA A 70 12.20 1.99 -10.43
C ALA A 70 10.74 2.03 -9.98
N GLU A 71 9.82 1.95 -10.93
CA GLU A 71 8.38 2.02 -10.69
C GLU A 71 7.68 0.82 -11.32
N THR A 72 6.62 0.36 -10.68
CA THR A 72 5.74 -0.69 -11.21
C THR A 72 4.32 -0.48 -10.70
N THR A 73 3.38 -1.26 -11.20
CA THR A 73 1.97 -1.24 -10.77
C THR A 73 1.57 -2.64 -10.37
N ALA A 74 0.90 -2.77 -9.22
CA ALA A 74 0.36 -4.04 -8.77
C ALA A 74 -0.70 -4.58 -9.72
N ASP A 75 -0.62 -5.88 -10.00
CA ASP A 75 -1.57 -6.58 -10.84
C ASP A 75 -2.95 -6.72 -10.16
N GLN A 76 -3.88 -7.38 -10.83
CA GLN A 76 -5.24 -7.58 -10.31
C GLN A 76 -5.30 -8.45 -9.04
N ASN A 77 -4.26 -9.26 -8.80
CA ASN A 77 -4.10 -10.08 -7.60
C ASN A 77 -3.31 -9.34 -6.50
N GLY A 78 -2.91 -8.09 -6.74
CA GLY A 78 -2.11 -7.27 -5.84
C GLY A 78 -0.62 -7.61 -5.86
N SER A 79 -0.14 -8.51 -6.73
CA SER A 79 1.28 -8.86 -6.82
C SER A 79 2.02 -7.87 -7.71
N TRP A 80 3.29 -7.61 -7.42
CA TRP A 80 4.14 -6.75 -8.24
C TRP A 80 5.59 -7.20 -8.23
N LEU A 81 6.31 -6.86 -9.30
CA LEU A 81 7.75 -7.09 -9.45
C LEU A 81 8.34 -5.93 -10.26
N VAL A 82 9.56 -5.53 -9.90
CA VAL A 82 10.37 -4.52 -10.57
C VAL A 82 11.83 -4.95 -10.61
#